data_AF-A0A6L7WGQ9-F1
#
_entry.id   AF-A0A6L7WGQ9-F1
#
_cell.length_a   1.000
_cell.length_b   1.000
_cell.length_c   1.000
_cell.angle_alpha   90.00
_cell.angle_beta   90.00
_cell.angle_gamma   90.00
#
_symmetry.space_group_name_H-M   'P 1'
#
loop_
_entity.id
_entity.type
_entity.pdbx_description
1 polymer ?
#
loop_
_entity_poly.entity_id
_entity_poly.type
_entity_poly.pdbx_seq_one_letter_code
_entity_poly.pdbx_strand_id
1 'polypeptide(L)'
;MGRFQTSPALVLTTAGALIAILAAVVAGWLAIDSLAPDDAAHGDVAALGASVAIARHANDLMATGGVASNATMDRDSILADRAAITRLKSALAEQLDALDGSGYDTRAAQIRARVDSLVSTVEEIDAGRPDLLRALLRAEQASQELLVTNTRTLFPALSATIDSQTYFMLTGESEARSGRVSGTRARSEEELLRFWHLTGLQRDVAIGHTVLSVASLLQGPTRVARTQESFDTVAQRMARSLDYLAANGGPELDPQVVPLATALLEAGVGQGSLFDELEARLRLAVDEQALIAAGRGHHVALLAELDGLATEVSEGAGTRSDDASAQADAGRTALLVIAVLGVAGTLVAGG
;
A
#
# COMPACT_ATOMS: atom_id res chain seq x y z
N MET A 1 20.40 6.07 1.02
CA MET A 1 20.46 5.03 2.08
C MET A 1 20.83 5.70 3.40
N GLY A 2 19.84 6.17 4.16
CA GLY A 2 20.03 6.62 5.54
C GLY A 2 19.68 5.47 6.48
N ARG A 3 20.65 4.98 7.26
CA ARG A 3 20.38 4.05 8.35
C ARG A 3 19.69 4.83 9.47
N PHE A 4 18.42 4.54 9.73
CA PHE A 4 17.76 5.00 10.96
C PHE A 4 18.42 4.27 12.14
N GLN A 5 19.34 4.96 12.83
CA GLN A 5 19.82 4.54 14.13
C GLN A 5 18.72 4.84 15.14
N THR A 6 17.91 3.85 15.49
CA THR A 6 17.05 3.91 16.68
C THR A 6 17.94 4.10 17.90
N SER A 7 17.76 5.21 18.60
CA SER A 7 18.50 5.57 19.82
C SER A 7 18.40 4.42 20.85
N PRO A 8 19.53 3.89 21.38
CA PRO A 8 19.51 2.84 22.39
C PRO A 8 18.83 3.30 23.69
N ALA A 9 18.77 4.61 23.95
CA ALA A 9 18.01 5.16 25.07
C ALA A 9 16.50 4.98 24.89
N LEU A 10 15.99 5.06 23.66
CA LEU A 10 14.56 4.89 23.35
C LEU A 10 14.14 3.43 23.54
N VAL A 11 15.00 2.48 23.14
CA VAL A 11 14.82 1.03 23.33
C VAL A 11 14.88 0.65 24.81
N LEU A 12 15.78 1.28 25.58
CA LEU A 12 15.89 1.02 27.02
C LEU A 12 14.66 1.55 27.79
N THR A 13 14.14 2.73 27.41
CA THR A 13 12.93 3.30 28.02
C THR A 13 11.66 2.52 27.67
N THR A 14 11.52 2.02 26.43
CA THR A 14 10.38 1.17 26.05
C THR A 14 10.45 -0.20 26.71
N ALA A 15 11.65 -0.79 26.83
CA ALA A 15 11.84 -2.05 27.55
C ALA A 15 11.57 -1.91 29.06
N GLY A 16 12.03 -0.82 29.69
CA GLY A 16 11.77 -0.54 31.10
C GLY A 16 10.29 -0.31 31.40
N ALA A 17 9.58 0.40 30.52
CA ALA A 17 8.13 0.57 30.60
C ALA A 17 7.42 -0.79 30.44
N LEU A 18 7.76 -1.59 29.42
CA LEU A 18 7.20 -2.92 29.20
C LEU A 18 7.36 -3.85 30.41
N ILE A 19 8.50 -3.82 31.10
CA ILE A 19 8.76 -4.63 32.30
C ILE A 19 7.91 -4.16 33.48
N ALA A 20 7.78 -2.85 33.70
CA ALA A 20 6.92 -2.30 34.75
C ALA A 20 5.42 -2.59 34.48
N ILE A 21 5.03 -2.58 33.21
CA ILE A 21 3.68 -2.92 32.75
C ILE A 21 3.37 -4.40 32.96
N LEU A 22 4.30 -5.30 32.58
CA LEU A 22 4.18 -6.72 32.84
C LEU A 22 4.08 -7.01 34.35
N ALA A 23 4.85 -6.30 35.17
CA ALA A 23 4.78 -6.41 36.62
C ALA A 23 3.43 -5.95 37.18
N ALA A 24 2.83 -4.89 36.64
CA ALA A 24 1.50 -4.41 37.04
C ALA A 24 0.37 -5.35 36.59
N VAL A 25 0.45 -5.91 35.37
CA VAL A 25 -0.51 -6.90 34.87
C VAL A 25 -0.42 -8.20 35.66
N VAL A 26 0.79 -8.67 35.98
CA VAL A 26 1.01 -9.89 36.79
C VAL A 26 0.57 -9.66 38.25
N ALA A 27 0.81 -8.47 38.81
CA ALA A 27 0.31 -8.11 40.15
C ALA A 27 -1.23 -8.04 40.18
N GLY A 28 -1.87 -7.51 39.12
CA GLY A 28 -3.33 -7.51 38.98
C GLY A 28 -3.90 -8.93 38.85
N TRP A 29 -3.26 -9.79 38.04
CA TRP A 29 -3.66 -11.19 37.86
C TRP A 29 -3.52 -12.02 39.15
N LEU A 30 -2.44 -11.84 39.90
CA LEU A 30 -2.22 -12.51 41.20
C LEU A 30 -3.19 -12.04 42.29
N ALA A 31 -3.68 -10.80 42.22
CA ALA A 31 -4.71 -10.30 43.13
C ALA A 31 -6.10 -10.89 42.83
N ILE A 32 -6.39 -11.17 41.56
CA ILE A 32 -7.68 -11.70 41.07
C ILE A 32 -7.91 -13.15 41.49
N ASP A 33 -6.86 -13.97 41.56
CA ASP A 33 -6.95 -15.42 41.86
C ASP A 33 -7.19 -15.76 43.36
N SER A 34 -7.30 -14.74 44.23
CA SER A 34 -7.24 -14.92 45.70
C SER A 34 -8.53 -14.65 46.50
N LEU A 35 -9.68 -14.40 45.87
CA LEU A 35 -10.92 -14.01 46.58
C LEU A 35 -12.10 -14.97 46.36
N ALA A 36 -12.76 -15.32 47.47
CA ALA A 36 -14.04 -16.04 47.54
C ALA A 36 -15.23 -15.03 47.60
N PRO A 37 -16.47 -15.44 47.27
CA PRO A 37 -17.33 -14.68 46.38
C PRO A 37 -18.38 -13.82 47.10
N ASP A 38 -18.48 -12.56 46.68
CA ASP A 38 -19.78 -11.97 46.39
C ASP A 38 -19.96 -12.02 44.87
N ASP A 39 -21.13 -12.43 44.38
CA ASP A 39 -21.41 -12.57 42.94
C ASP A 39 -21.12 -11.25 42.17
N ALA A 40 -21.32 -10.11 42.82
CA ALA A 40 -21.03 -8.79 42.25
C ALA A 40 -19.53 -8.51 42.09
N ALA A 41 -18.70 -8.90 43.07
CA ALA A 41 -17.25 -8.72 42.99
C ALA A 41 -16.61 -9.66 41.96
N HIS A 42 -17.18 -10.86 41.77
CA HIS A 42 -16.79 -11.75 40.67
C HIS A 42 -17.14 -11.16 39.30
N GLY A 43 -18.31 -10.52 39.16
CA GLY A 43 -18.72 -9.83 37.93
C GLY A 43 -17.78 -8.69 37.55
N ASP A 44 -17.43 -7.82 38.50
CA ASP A 44 -16.53 -6.68 38.29
C ASP A 44 -15.14 -7.12 37.79
N VAL A 45 -14.57 -8.14 38.44
CA VAL A 45 -13.24 -8.67 38.09
C VAL A 45 -13.26 -9.33 36.72
N ALA A 46 -14.31 -10.10 36.41
CA ALA A 46 -14.50 -10.69 35.09
C ALA A 46 -14.64 -9.60 34.01
N ALA A 47 -15.39 -8.54 34.28
CA ALA A 47 -15.57 -7.41 33.36
C ALA A 47 -14.23 -6.72 33.05
N LEU A 48 -13.42 -6.40 34.07
CA LEU A 48 -12.12 -5.77 33.90
C LEU A 48 -11.11 -6.67 33.18
N GLY A 49 -11.08 -7.96 33.53
CA GLY A 49 -10.24 -8.96 32.86
C GLY A 49 -10.57 -9.10 31.37
N ALA A 50 -11.86 -9.25 31.04
CA ALA A 50 -12.34 -9.29 29.66
C ALA A 50 -12.02 -7.98 28.93
N SER A 51 -12.18 -6.83 29.58
CA SER A 51 -11.89 -5.52 28.98
C SER A 51 -10.43 -5.36 28.55
N VAL A 52 -9.49 -5.74 29.41
CA VAL A 52 -8.05 -5.71 29.12
C VAL A 52 -7.71 -6.67 27.97
N ALA A 53 -8.31 -7.87 27.98
CA ALA A 53 -8.10 -8.84 26.91
C ALA A 53 -8.67 -8.36 25.57
N ILE A 54 -9.87 -7.77 25.56
CA ILE A 54 -10.49 -7.16 24.37
C ILE A 54 -9.60 -6.04 23.84
N ALA A 55 -9.13 -5.12 24.69
CA ALA A 55 -8.23 -4.03 24.29
C ALA A 55 -6.96 -4.56 23.63
N ARG A 56 -6.34 -5.59 24.22
CA ARG A 56 -5.13 -6.22 23.68
C ARG A 56 -5.40 -6.88 22.33
N HIS A 57 -6.44 -7.72 22.22
CA HIS A 57 -6.74 -8.42 20.97
C HIS A 57 -7.18 -7.46 19.87
N ALA A 58 -7.91 -6.40 20.18
CA ALA A 58 -8.27 -5.34 19.23
C ALA A 58 -7.03 -4.58 18.74
N ASN A 59 -6.08 -4.30 19.64
CA ASN A 59 -4.82 -3.67 19.27
C ASN A 59 -3.98 -4.57 18.35
N ASP A 60 -3.84 -5.85 18.70
CA ASP A 60 -3.13 -6.84 17.87
C ASP A 60 -3.82 -6.99 16.50
N LEU A 61 -5.16 -6.97 16.47
CA LEU A 61 -5.95 -7.05 15.25
C LEU A 61 -5.67 -5.85 14.34
N MET A 62 -5.62 -4.64 14.88
CA MET A 62 -5.23 -3.44 14.12
C MET A 62 -3.76 -3.43 13.72
N ALA A 63 -2.87 -3.97 14.55
CA ALA A 63 -1.45 -4.07 14.22
C ALA A 63 -1.18 -5.06 13.07
N THR A 64 -2.03 -6.07 12.88
CA THR A 64 -1.95 -7.01 11.74
C THR A 64 -2.77 -6.53 10.54
N GLY A 65 -4.04 -6.19 10.76
CA GLY A 65 -5.00 -5.83 9.70
C GLY A 65 -4.89 -4.39 9.21
N GLY A 66 -4.39 -3.47 10.04
CA GLY A 66 -4.28 -2.04 9.73
C GLY A 66 -2.96 -1.60 9.10
N VAL A 67 -2.10 -2.55 8.70
CA VAL A 67 -0.87 -2.28 7.96
C VAL A 67 -1.20 -2.10 6.49
N ALA A 68 -0.72 -1.00 5.91
CA ALA A 68 -0.92 -0.68 4.51
C ALA A 68 -0.17 -1.66 3.60
N SER A 69 -0.83 -2.07 2.52
CA SER A 69 -0.23 -2.95 1.52
C SER A 69 0.94 -2.26 0.83
N ASN A 70 1.98 -3.04 0.55
CA ASN A 70 3.15 -2.55 -0.17
C ASN A 70 3.73 -3.64 -1.07
N ALA A 71 4.58 -3.23 -2.01
CA ALA A 71 5.17 -4.13 -3.01
C ALA A 71 6.12 -5.20 -2.43
N THR A 72 6.52 -5.09 -1.15
CA THR A 72 7.36 -6.10 -0.48
C THR A 72 6.56 -7.19 0.20
N MET A 73 5.23 -7.07 0.27
CA MET A 73 4.37 -8.13 0.78
C MET A 73 4.33 -9.27 -0.23
N ASP A 74 4.52 -10.49 0.27
CA ASP A 74 4.44 -11.70 -0.53
C ASP A 74 3.17 -12.48 -0.18
N ARG A 75 2.96 -13.58 -0.90
CA ARG A 75 1.80 -14.45 -0.67
C ARG A 75 1.82 -15.07 0.72
N ASP A 76 2.99 -15.41 1.24
CA ASP A 76 3.14 -16.10 2.51
C ASP A 76 2.84 -15.14 3.67
N SER A 77 3.26 -13.87 3.56
CA SER A 77 2.93 -12.83 4.53
C SER A 77 1.43 -12.54 4.58
N ILE A 78 0.74 -12.48 3.44
CA ILE A 78 -0.73 -12.32 3.41
C ILE A 78 -1.44 -13.51 4.06
N LEU A 79 -1.00 -14.75 3.78
CA LEU A 79 -1.59 -15.94 4.38
C LEU A 79 -1.35 -15.98 5.90
N ALA A 80 -0.16 -15.56 6.35
CA ALA A 80 0.16 -15.44 7.77
C ALA A 80 -0.72 -14.39 8.47
N ASP A 81 -0.88 -13.21 7.86
CA ASP A 81 -1.76 -12.15 8.37
C ASP A 81 -3.20 -12.64 8.49
N ARG A 82 -3.73 -13.31 7.46
CA ARG A 82 -5.10 -13.83 7.47
C ARG A 82 -5.34 -14.88 8.55
N ALA A 83 -4.37 -15.76 8.77
CA ALA A 83 -4.42 -16.73 9.87
C ALA A 83 -4.39 -16.03 11.25
N ALA A 84 -3.57 -15.00 11.39
CA ALA A 84 -3.49 -14.20 12.61
C ALA A 84 -4.79 -13.43 12.89
N ILE A 85 -5.37 -12.77 11.86
CA ILE A 85 -6.67 -12.09 11.93
C ILE A 85 -7.77 -13.07 12.39
N THR A 86 -7.84 -14.26 11.79
CA THR A 86 -8.84 -15.28 12.15
C THR A 86 -8.74 -15.67 13.63
N ARG A 87 -7.51 -15.92 14.12
CA ARG A 87 -7.27 -16.27 15.52
C ARG A 87 -7.66 -15.12 16.48
N LEU A 88 -7.32 -13.88 16.12
CA LEU A 88 -7.63 -12.71 16.94
C LEU A 88 -9.14 -12.44 17.03
N LYS A 89 -9.88 -12.67 15.93
CA LYS A 89 -11.35 -12.61 15.94
C LYS A 89 -11.96 -13.65 16.88
N SER A 90 -11.50 -14.89 16.84
CA SER A 90 -11.98 -15.94 17.75
C SER A 90 -11.71 -15.57 19.21
N ALA A 91 -10.50 -15.07 19.51
CA ALA A 91 -10.17 -14.62 20.86
C ALA A 91 -11.04 -13.43 21.31
N LEU A 92 -11.33 -12.47 20.43
CA LEU A 92 -12.26 -11.36 20.74
C LEU A 92 -13.67 -11.87 21.06
N ALA A 93 -14.20 -12.82 20.28
CA ALA A 93 -15.51 -13.40 20.53
C ALA A 93 -15.59 -14.08 21.91
N GLU A 94 -14.57 -14.86 22.28
CA GLU A 94 -14.50 -15.51 23.60
C GLU A 94 -14.52 -14.48 24.74
N GLN A 95 -13.81 -13.35 24.60
CA GLN A 95 -13.80 -12.30 25.63
C GLN A 95 -15.11 -11.49 25.69
N LEU A 96 -15.78 -11.30 24.55
CA LEU A 96 -17.11 -10.66 24.52
C LEU A 96 -18.16 -11.54 25.21
N ASP A 97 -18.10 -12.85 25.03
CA ASP A 97 -18.99 -13.79 25.71
C ASP A 97 -18.74 -13.82 27.23
N ALA A 98 -17.47 -13.72 27.64
CA ALA A 98 -17.12 -13.57 29.06
C ALA A 98 -17.65 -12.24 29.64
N LEU A 99 -17.61 -11.16 28.86
CA LEU A 99 -18.10 -9.85 29.28
C LEU A 99 -19.63 -9.82 29.43
N ASP A 100 -20.38 -10.51 28.57
CA ASP A 100 -21.84 -10.61 28.72
C ASP A 100 -22.28 -11.32 30.00
N GLY A 101 -21.43 -12.20 30.55
CA GLY A 101 -21.69 -12.90 31.82
C GLY A 101 -21.40 -12.05 33.07
N SER A 102 -20.92 -10.81 32.92
CA SER A 102 -20.36 -10.01 34.03
C SER A 102 -21.37 -9.09 34.73
N GLY A 103 -22.61 -9.00 34.24
CA GLY A 103 -23.66 -8.12 34.80
C GLY A 103 -23.65 -6.68 34.26
N TYR A 104 -22.82 -6.39 33.25
CA TYR A 104 -22.71 -5.09 32.59
C TYR A 104 -23.36 -5.07 31.18
N ASP A 105 -24.53 -5.70 31.02
CA ASP A 105 -25.15 -6.02 29.73
C ASP A 105 -25.24 -4.85 28.73
N THR A 106 -25.59 -3.65 29.20
CA THR A 106 -25.72 -2.48 28.33
C THR A 106 -24.37 -2.05 27.77
N ARG A 107 -23.32 -2.06 28.62
CA ARG A 107 -21.96 -1.70 28.21
C ARG A 107 -21.33 -2.80 27.36
N ALA A 108 -21.58 -4.06 27.71
CA ALA A 108 -21.14 -5.22 26.93
C ALA A 108 -21.69 -5.17 25.50
N ALA A 109 -22.98 -4.84 25.32
CA ALA A 109 -23.57 -4.66 24.00
C ALA A 109 -22.94 -3.51 23.20
N GLN A 110 -22.60 -2.39 23.84
CA GLN A 110 -21.90 -1.27 23.19
C GLN A 110 -20.49 -1.68 22.75
N ILE A 111 -19.72 -2.33 23.64
CA ILE A 111 -18.37 -2.84 23.35
C ILE A 111 -18.42 -3.85 22.20
N ARG A 112 -19.38 -4.79 22.20
CA ARG A 112 -19.59 -5.74 21.11
C ARG A 112 -19.81 -5.02 19.78
N ALA A 113 -20.71 -4.04 19.72
CA ALA A 113 -20.96 -3.29 18.49
C ALA A 113 -19.70 -2.56 17.97
N ARG A 114 -18.83 -2.08 18.87
CA ARG A 114 -17.53 -1.48 18.50
C ARG A 114 -16.55 -2.51 17.98
N VAL A 115 -16.45 -3.68 18.62
CA VAL A 115 -15.62 -4.80 18.16
C VAL A 115 -16.09 -5.27 16.79
N ASP A 116 -17.39 -5.44 16.58
CA ASP A 116 -17.96 -5.85 15.29
C ASP A 116 -17.62 -4.87 14.17
N SER A 117 -17.70 -3.56 14.45
CA SER A 117 -17.31 -2.51 13.49
C SER A 117 -15.81 -2.58 13.14
N LEU A 118 -14.96 -2.80 14.15
CA LEU A 118 -13.52 -2.94 13.98
C LEU A 118 -13.18 -4.19 13.15
N VAL A 119 -13.79 -5.32 13.48
CA VAL A 119 -13.61 -6.61 12.79
C VAL A 119 -14.05 -6.48 11.34
N SER A 120 -15.25 -5.94 11.08
CA SER A 120 -15.75 -5.73 9.71
C SER A 120 -14.78 -4.90 8.88
N THR A 121 -14.24 -3.81 9.45
CA THR A 121 -13.28 -2.95 8.75
C THR A 121 -12.00 -3.70 8.40
N VAL A 122 -11.46 -4.50 9.34
CA VAL A 122 -10.25 -5.30 9.10
C VAL A 122 -10.50 -6.40 8.07
N GLU A 123 -11.68 -7.00 8.03
CA GLU A 123 -12.07 -7.96 7.00
C GLU A 123 -12.18 -7.33 5.62
N GLU A 124 -12.73 -6.11 5.52
CA GLU A 124 -12.77 -5.36 4.26
C GLU A 124 -11.36 -5.05 3.74
N ILE A 125 -10.43 -4.69 4.63
CA ILE A 125 -9.01 -4.52 4.29
C ILE A 125 -8.43 -5.84 3.78
N ASP A 126 -8.55 -6.94 4.54
CA ASP A 126 -8.00 -8.26 4.17
C ASP A 126 -8.57 -8.77 2.84
N ALA A 127 -9.86 -8.52 2.57
CA ALA A 127 -10.51 -8.88 1.33
C ALA A 127 -9.97 -8.09 0.11
N GLY A 128 -9.60 -6.82 0.29
CA GLY A 128 -9.06 -5.96 -0.76
C GLY A 128 -7.57 -6.15 -1.06
N ARG A 129 -6.78 -6.63 -0.08
CA ARG A 129 -5.32 -6.83 -0.21
C ARG A 129 -4.88 -7.64 -1.44
N PRO A 130 -5.53 -8.77 -1.82
CA PRO A 130 -5.11 -9.55 -2.98
C PRO A 130 -5.24 -8.80 -4.31
N ASP A 131 -6.25 -7.93 -4.47
CA ASP A 131 -6.43 -7.12 -5.67
C ASP A 131 -5.35 -6.02 -5.74
N LEU A 132 -5.09 -5.35 -4.63
CA LEU A 132 -4.06 -4.31 -4.55
C LEU A 132 -2.65 -4.87 -4.79
N LEU A 133 -2.32 -6.03 -4.23
CA LEU A 133 -1.02 -6.67 -4.48
C LEU A 133 -0.86 -7.07 -5.96
N ARG A 134 -1.93 -7.62 -6.57
CA ARG A 134 -1.91 -7.92 -8.01
C ARG A 134 -1.69 -6.67 -8.86
N ALA A 135 -2.32 -5.55 -8.50
CA ALA A 135 -2.11 -4.28 -9.19
C ALA A 135 -0.68 -3.74 -9.01
N LEU A 136 -0.11 -3.84 -7.81
CA LEU A 136 1.28 -3.47 -7.53
C LEU A 136 2.28 -4.27 -8.37
N LEU A 137 2.13 -5.60 -8.41
CA LEU A 137 3.02 -6.48 -9.17
C LEU A 137 2.90 -6.26 -10.68
N ARG A 138 1.68 -6.08 -11.21
CA ARG A 138 1.47 -5.77 -12.63
C ARG A 138 2.12 -4.45 -13.02
N ALA A 139 1.93 -3.40 -12.22
CA ALA A 139 2.55 -2.11 -12.47
C ALA A 139 4.08 -2.18 -12.44
N GLU A 140 4.66 -2.94 -11.51
CA GLU A 140 6.11 -3.16 -11.44
C GLU A 140 6.62 -3.94 -12.67
N GLN A 141 5.97 -5.03 -13.03
CA GLN A 141 6.33 -5.83 -14.21
C GLN A 141 6.24 -5.01 -15.50
N ALA A 142 5.15 -4.26 -15.70
CA ALA A 142 4.98 -3.39 -16.86
C ALA A 142 6.09 -2.32 -16.94
N SER A 143 6.44 -1.71 -15.80
CA SER A 143 7.54 -0.74 -15.74
C SER A 143 8.90 -1.36 -16.06
N GLN A 144 9.17 -2.58 -15.60
CA GLN A 144 10.42 -3.28 -15.90
C GLN A 144 10.50 -3.71 -17.38
N GLU A 145 9.40 -4.21 -17.94
CA GLU A 145 9.31 -4.58 -19.34
C GLU A 145 9.54 -3.36 -20.25
N LEU A 146 8.91 -2.22 -19.93
CA LEU A 146 9.14 -0.96 -20.64
C LEU A 146 10.61 -0.52 -20.60
N LEU A 147 11.26 -0.63 -19.44
CA LEU A 147 12.68 -0.28 -19.29
C LEU A 147 13.58 -1.19 -20.15
N VAL A 148 13.35 -2.49 -20.09
CA VAL A 148 14.18 -3.49 -20.80
C VAL A 148 14.00 -3.34 -22.31
N THR A 149 12.75 -3.33 -22.79
CA THR A 149 12.44 -3.24 -24.22
C THR A 149 12.97 -1.93 -24.80
N ASN A 150 12.66 -0.78 -24.20
CA ASN A 150 13.07 0.49 -24.79
C ASN A 150 14.60 0.68 -24.78
N THR A 151 15.25 0.37 -23.67
CA THR A 151 16.67 0.61 -23.49
C THR A 151 17.53 -0.35 -24.29
N ARG A 152 17.14 -1.62 -24.39
CA ARG A 152 17.96 -2.67 -25.01
C ARG A 152 17.65 -2.91 -26.48
N THR A 153 16.45 -2.59 -26.96
CA THR A 153 16.06 -2.88 -28.35
C THR A 153 15.66 -1.63 -29.12
N LEU A 154 14.68 -0.87 -28.64
CA LEU A 154 14.12 0.26 -29.42
C LEU A 154 15.13 1.41 -29.63
N PHE A 155 15.78 1.92 -28.57
CA PHE A 155 16.74 3.02 -28.72
C PHE A 155 17.94 2.65 -29.62
N PRO A 156 18.57 1.46 -29.46
CA PRO A 156 19.60 1.01 -30.39
C PRO A 156 19.11 0.92 -31.84
N ALA A 157 17.94 0.31 -32.08
CA ALA A 157 17.39 0.17 -33.43
C ALA A 157 17.09 1.52 -34.10
N LEU A 158 16.52 2.47 -33.34
CA LEU A 158 16.29 3.84 -33.80
C LEU A 158 17.60 4.55 -34.15
N SER A 159 18.61 4.43 -33.29
CA SER A 159 19.91 5.09 -33.50
C SER A 159 20.59 4.54 -34.75
N ALA A 160 20.63 3.21 -34.90
CA ALA A 160 21.20 2.56 -36.07
C ALA A 160 20.47 2.94 -37.36
N THR A 161 19.13 3.01 -37.33
CA THR A 161 18.31 3.44 -38.48
C THR A 161 18.59 4.90 -38.86
N ILE A 162 18.71 5.79 -37.88
CA ILE A 162 19.01 7.21 -38.12
C ILE A 162 20.42 7.38 -38.69
N ASP A 163 21.40 6.64 -38.17
CA ASP A 163 22.77 6.66 -38.67
C ASP A 163 22.84 6.14 -40.11
N SER A 164 22.14 5.04 -40.42
CA SER A 164 22.02 4.49 -41.77
C SER A 164 21.37 5.48 -42.74
N GLN A 165 20.25 6.11 -42.36
CA GLN A 165 19.58 7.13 -43.16
C GLN A 165 20.49 8.36 -43.38
N THR A 166 21.22 8.78 -42.35
CA THR A 166 22.17 9.90 -42.44
C THR A 166 23.31 9.57 -43.39
N TYR A 167 23.90 8.38 -43.27
CA TYR A 167 24.94 7.90 -44.17
C TYR A 167 24.44 7.89 -45.61
N PHE A 168 23.25 7.33 -45.86
CA PHE A 168 22.63 7.29 -47.19
C PHE A 168 22.45 8.68 -47.79
N MET A 169 21.92 9.64 -47.04
CA MET A 169 21.73 11.02 -47.51
C MET A 169 23.04 11.76 -47.83
N LEU A 170 24.14 11.39 -47.16
CA LEU A 170 25.46 11.99 -47.35
C LEU A 170 26.22 11.37 -48.53
N THR A 171 26.22 10.04 -48.64
CA THR A 171 27.08 9.30 -49.57
C THR A 171 26.34 8.84 -50.82
N GLY A 172 25.02 8.65 -50.73
CA GLY A 172 24.20 7.94 -51.71
C GLY A 172 24.34 6.42 -51.65
N GLU A 173 25.04 5.89 -50.64
CA GLU A 173 25.26 4.46 -50.43
C GLU A 173 24.45 3.96 -49.25
N SER A 174 23.91 2.74 -49.33
CA SER A 174 23.13 2.11 -48.26
C SER A 174 23.47 0.62 -48.25
N GLU A 175 23.69 0.04 -47.07
CA GLU A 175 23.90 -1.41 -46.95
C GLU A 175 22.64 -2.19 -47.34
N ALA A 176 21.46 -1.56 -47.23
CA ALA A 176 20.18 -2.15 -47.59
C ALA A 176 19.85 -2.04 -49.09
N ARG A 177 20.61 -1.27 -49.88
CA ARG A 177 20.40 -1.10 -51.33
C ARG A 177 21.61 -1.59 -52.13
N SER A 178 21.38 -2.23 -53.27
CA SER A 178 22.46 -2.60 -54.18
C SER A 178 22.95 -1.40 -54.99
N GLY A 179 24.16 -0.93 -54.66
CA GLY A 179 24.88 0.09 -55.43
C GLY A 179 24.58 1.54 -55.03
N ARG A 180 25.41 2.45 -55.54
CA ARG A 180 25.36 3.88 -55.21
C ARG A 180 24.30 4.61 -56.01
N VAL A 181 23.48 5.40 -55.33
CA VAL A 181 22.44 6.24 -55.91
C VAL A 181 22.96 7.68 -56.11
N SER A 182 22.39 8.43 -57.05
CA SER A 182 22.79 9.83 -57.27
C SER A 182 22.48 10.71 -56.05
N GLY A 183 23.31 11.72 -55.81
CA GLY A 183 23.14 12.63 -54.67
C GLY A 183 21.81 13.40 -54.67
N THR A 184 21.24 13.69 -55.85
CA THR A 184 19.90 14.29 -55.96
C THR A 184 18.79 13.36 -55.51
N ARG A 185 18.94 12.05 -55.72
CA ARG A 185 17.97 11.05 -55.25
C ARG A 185 18.15 10.72 -53.77
N ALA A 186 19.39 10.70 -53.29
CA ALA A 186 19.70 10.50 -51.88
C ALA A 186 19.23 11.66 -50.97
N ARG A 187 19.00 12.85 -51.55
CA ARG A 187 18.48 14.04 -50.86
C ARG A 187 17.12 14.47 -51.41
N SER A 188 16.33 13.51 -51.87
CA SER A 188 14.95 13.78 -52.28
C SER A 188 14.13 14.29 -51.08
N GLU A 189 13.02 14.95 -51.36
CA GLU A 189 12.07 15.37 -50.34
C GLU A 189 11.58 14.21 -49.48
N GLU A 190 11.35 13.04 -50.08
CA GLU A 190 10.95 11.82 -49.39
C GLU A 190 11.99 11.36 -48.35
N GLU A 191 13.27 11.36 -48.71
CA GLU A 191 14.36 10.93 -47.82
C GLU A 191 14.60 11.95 -46.68
N LEU A 192 14.40 13.25 -46.96
CA LEU A 192 14.43 14.31 -45.96
C LEU A 192 13.27 14.19 -44.95
N LEU A 193 12.05 13.94 -45.45
CA LEU A 193 10.87 13.72 -44.61
C LEU A 193 11.02 12.46 -43.76
N ARG A 194 11.57 11.38 -44.33
CA ARG A 194 11.87 10.15 -43.57
C ARG A 194 12.85 10.42 -42.44
N PHE A 195 13.96 11.11 -42.73
CA PHE A 195 14.92 11.51 -41.70
C PHE A 195 14.29 12.39 -40.60
N TRP A 196 13.44 13.34 -40.99
CA TRP A 196 12.73 14.19 -40.04
C TRP A 196 11.77 13.40 -39.14
N HIS A 197 11.01 12.46 -39.70
CA HIS A 197 10.12 11.59 -38.92
C HIS A 197 10.88 10.61 -38.02
N LEU A 198 12.01 10.06 -38.46
CA LEU A 198 12.87 9.19 -37.64
C LEU A 198 13.46 9.94 -36.44
N THR A 199 14.05 11.12 -36.67
CA THR A 199 14.63 11.94 -35.60
C THR A 199 13.55 12.49 -34.65
N GLY A 200 12.39 12.87 -35.19
CA GLY A 200 11.20 13.21 -34.40
C GLY A 200 10.74 12.04 -33.53
N LEU A 201 10.62 10.85 -34.12
CA LEU A 201 10.23 9.63 -33.40
C LEU A 201 11.23 9.29 -32.30
N GLN A 202 12.55 9.36 -32.54
CA GLN A 202 13.56 9.11 -31.51
C GLN A 202 13.40 10.04 -30.30
N ARG A 203 13.20 11.33 -30.56
CA ARG A 203 12.95 12.32 -29.51
C ARG A 203 11.66 11.99 -28.74
N ASP A 204 10.58 11.72 -29.44
CA ASP A 204 9.28 11.48 -28.82
C ASP A 204 9.24 10.15 -28.06
N VAL A 205 9.89 9.09 -28.56
CA VAL A 205 10.11 7.82 -27.83
C VAL A 205 10.90 8.07 -26.55
N ALA A 206 11.97 8.89 -26.60
CA ALA A 206 12.74 9.20 -25.40
C ALA A 206 11.91 9.94 -24.34
N ILE A 207 11.10 10.92 -24.77
CA ILE A 207 10.20 11.64 -23.87
C ILE A 207 9.10 10.70 -23.34
N GLY A 208 8.43 9.95 -24.21
CA GLY A 208 7.35 9.03 -23.84
C GLY A 208 7.84 7.97 -22.85
N HIS A 209 8.99 7.35 -23.11
CA HIS A 209 9.63 6.43 -22.18
C HIS A 209 9.91 7.06 -20.82
N THR A 210 10.45 8.29 -20.80
CA THR A 210 10.73 9.01 -19.55
C THR A 210 9.44 9.31 -18.79
N VAL A 211 8.41 9.76 -19.48
CA VAL A 211 7.10 10.08 -18.89
C VAL A 211 6.47 8.84 -18.26
N LEU A 212 6.47 7.69 -18.95
CA LEU A 212 5.96 6.42 -18.41
C LEU A 212 6.79 5.93 -17.22
N SER A 213 8.11 6.06 -17.28
CA SER A 213 9.01 5.68 -16.19
C SER A 213 8.83 6.58 -14.95
N VAL A 214 8.55 7.86 -15.14
CA VAL A 214 8.21 8.77 -14.04
C VAL A 214 6.83 8.43 -13.48
N ALA A 215 5.85 8.13 -14.36
CA ALA A 215 4.49 7.78 -13.97
C ALA A 215 4.47 6.58 -13.01
N SER A 216 5.27 5.54 -13.29
CA SER A 216 5.33 4.33 -12.47
C SER A 216 5.81 4.56 -11.03
N LEU A 217 6.50 5.68 -10.76
CA LEU A 217 7.00 6.06 -9.45
C LEU A 217 6.02 6.95 -8.66
N LEU A 218 4.94 7.42 -9.28
CA LEU A 218 4.01 8.35 -8.63
C LEU A 218 3.05 7.63 -7.67
N GLN A 219 2.76 8.29 -6.55
CA GLN A 219 1.90 7.81 -5.46
C GLN A 219 0.64 8.66 -5.30
N GLY A 220 0.23 9.42 -6.33
CA GLY A 220 -0.91 10.33 -6.21
C GLY A 220 -1.66 10.59 -7.52
N PRO A 221 -3.01 10.58 -7.50
CA PRO A 221 -3.85 10.59 -8.70
C PRO A 221 -3.67 11.87 -9.53
N THR A 222 -3.60 13.04 -8.89
CA THR A 222 -3.40 14.32 -9.59
C THR A 222 -2.08 14.38 -10.36
N ARG A 223 -1.02 13.76 -9.80
CA ARG A 223 0.28 13.73 -10.49
C ARG A 223 0.25 12.75 -11.66
N VAL A 224 -0.42 11.61 -11.51
CA VAL A 224 -0.61 10.64 -12.60
C VAL A 224 -1.39 11.27 -13.76
N ALA A 225 -2.51 11.93 -13.49
CA ALA A 225 -3.31 12.60 -14.53
C ALA A 225 -2.51 13.66 -15.31
N ARG A 226 -1.69 14.47 -14.63
CA ARG A 226 -0.82 15.45 -15.31
C ARG A 226 0.25 14.77 -16.18
N THR A 227 0.81 13.67 -15.70
CA THR A 227 1.80 12.89 -16.45
C THR A 227 1.16 12.21 -17.66
N GLN A 228 -0.09 11.75 -17.54
CA GLN A 228 -0.89 11.22 -18.64
C GLN A 228 -1.14 12.27 -19.73
N GLU A 229 -1.58 13.47 -19.37
CA GLU A 229 -1.76 14.58 -20.33
C GLU A 229 -0.46 14.91 -21.07
N SER A 230 0.67 14.86 -20.36
CA SER A 230 2.00 15.04 -20.95
C SER A 230 2.34 13.90 -21.93
N PHE A 231 1.97 12.67 -21.58
CA PHE A 231 2.14 11.51 -22.46
C PHE A 231 1.26 11.61 -23.70
N ASP A 232 -0.02 11.94 -23.56
CA ASP A 232 -0.98 12.05 -24.68
C ASP A 232 -0.48 13.03 -25.75
N THR A 233 0.13 14.13 -25.32
CA THR A 233 0.74 15.12 -26.22
C THR A 233 1.90 14.52 -27.04
N VAL A 234 2.72 13.68 -26.41
CA VAL A 234 3.86 12.98 -27.06
C VAL A 234 3.34 11.84 -27.94
N ALA A 235 2.36 11.08 -27.45
CA ALA A 235 1.70 9.98 -28.14
C ALA A 235 1.13 10.42 -29.49
N GLN A 236 0.47 11.58 -29.55
CA GLN A 236 -0.02 12.15 -30.82
C GLN A 236 1.10 12.46 -31.82
N ARG A 237 2.28 12.89 -31.35
CA ARG A 237 3.43 13.14 -32.23
C ARG A 237 4.07 11.82 -32.69
N MET A 238 4.21 10.86 -31.78
CA MET A 238 4.68 9.50 -32.10
C MET A 238 3.80 8.87 -33.17
N ALA A 239 2.48 8.87 -32.98
CA ALA A 239 1.51 8.30 -33.92
C ALA A 239 1.69 8.88 -35.34
N ARG A 240 1.80 10.21 -35.47
CA ARG A 240 2.04 10.85 -36.78
C ARG A 240 3.33 10.37 -37.45
N SER A 241 4.41 10.22 -36.69
CA SER A 241 5.67 9.71 -37.24
C SER A 241 5.61 8.22 -37.58
N LEU A 242 4.90 7.42 -36.77
CA LEU A 242 4.71 5.99 -37.03
C LEU A 242 3.85 5.77 -38.28
N ASP A 243 2.76 6.51 -38.46
CA ASP A 243 1.92 6.44 -39.65
C ASP A 243 2.72 6.76 -40.92
N TYR A 244 3.56 7.81 -40.87
CA TYR A 244 4.41 8.16 -42.00
C TYR A 244 5.45 7.06 -42.29
N LEU A 245 6.15 6.56 -41.27
CA LEU A 245 7.21 5.56 -41.42
C LEU A 245 6.66 4.18 -41.80
N ALA A 246 5.45 3.83 -41.39
CA ALA A 246 4.78 2.61 -41.83
C ALA A 246 4.47 2.65 -43.34
N ALA A 247 4.05 3.83 -43.85
CA ALA A 247 3.76 4.01 -45.27
C ALA A 247 5.01 4.27 -46.12
N ASN A 248 6.03 4.93 -45.57
CA ASN A 248 7.16 5.50 -46.31
C ASN A 248 8.54 5.15 -45.69
N GLY A 249 8.66 4.05 -44.95
CA GLY A 249 9.88 3.68 -44.22
C GLY A 249 11.08 3.26 -45.09
N GLY A 250 10.79 2.73 -46.28
CA GLY A 250 11.78 2.22 -47.23
C GLY A 250 12.79 1.23 -46.64
N PRO A 251 13.85 0.88 -47.39
CA PRO A 251 14.72 -0.24 -47.04
C PRO A 251 15.72 0.04 -45.90
N GLU A 252 16.01 1.31 -45.59
CA GLU A 252 16.90 1.71 -44.50
C GLU A 252 16.26 1.58 -43.11
N LEU A 253 14.92 1.53 -43.04
CA LEU A 253 14.19 1.40 -41.79
C LEU A 253 14.34 -0.02 -41.23
N ASP A 254 14.91 -0.12 -40.02
CA ASP A 254 14.92 -1.39 -39.29
C ASP A 254 13.46 -1.88 -39.06
N PRO A 255 13.13 -3.13 -39.44
CA PRO A 255 11.77 -3.65 -39.35
C PRO A 255 11.21 -3.71 -37.93
N GLN A 256 12.05 -3.60 -36.89
CA GLN A 256 11.62 -3.57 -35.49
C GLN A 256 11.25 -2.18 -34.98
N VAL A 257 11.69 -1.10 -35.64
CA VAL A 257 11.48 0.28 -35.14
C VAL A 257 9.99 0.61 -35.02
N VAL A 258 9.21 0.37 -36.08
CA VAL A 258 7.77 0.68 -36.08
C VAL A 258 7.04 -0.21 -35.06
N PRO A 259 7.16 -1.55 -35.06
CA PRO A 259 6.51 -2.40 -34.06
C PRO A 259 6.85 -2.05 -32.61
N LEU A 260 8.13 -1.81 -32.29
CA LEU A 260 8.55 -1.51 -30.92
C LEU A 260 8.08 -0.13 -30.45
N ALA A 261 8.12 0.88 -31.32
CA ALA A 261 7.62 2.21 -30.99
C ALA A 261 6.09 2.25 -30.89
N THR A 262 5.37 1.44 -31.67
CA THR A 262 3.93 1.22 -31.51
C THR A 262 3.62 0.55 -30.17
N ALA A 263 4.37 -0.48 -29.78
CA ALA A 263 4.20 -1.10 -28.47
C ALA A 263 4.43 -0.11 -27.31
N LEU A 264 5.41 0.79 -27.43
CA LEU A 264 5.60 1.87 -26.45
C LEU A 264 4.41 2.85 -26.41
N LEU A 265 3.88 3.21 -27.57
CA LEU A 265 2.69 4.07 -27.68
C LEU A 265 1.51 3.40 -26.96
N GLU A 266 1.21 2.16 -27.31
CA GLU A 266 0.11 1.36 -26.74
C GLU A 266 0.28 1.11 -25.23
N ALA A 267 1.51 1.00 -24.74
CA ALA A 267 1.74 0.87 -23.29
C ALA A 267 1.28 2.09 -22.48
N GLY A 268 1.12 3.26 -23.11
CA GLY A 268 0.66 4.48 -22.45
C GLY A 268 -0.68 5.03 -22.94
N VAL A 269 -1.31 4.43 -23.95
CA VAL A 269 -2.65 4.84 -24.43
C VAL A 269 -3.62 3.68 -24.50
N GLY A 270 -4.90 3.96 -24.32
CA GLY A 270 -5.97 2.97 -24.47
C GLY A 270 -6.19 2.10 -23.24
N GLN A 271 -7.11 1.14 -23.39
CA GLN A 271 -7.53 0.26 -22.30
C GLN A 271 -6.40 -0.67 -21.86
N GLY A 272 -6.13 -0.68 -20.55
CA GLY A 272 -5.06 -1.51 -19.97
C GLY A 272 -3.67 -0.89 -20.15
N SER A 273 -3.60 0.40 -20.49
CA SER A 273 -2.35 1.14 -20.47
C SER A 273 -1.76 1.21 -19.06
N LEU A 274 -0.48 1.59 -18.96
CA LEU A 274 0.19 1.82 -17.67
C LEU A 274 -0.56 2.87 -16.84
N PHE A 275 -1.16 3.89 -17.47
CA PHE A 275 -1.93 4.90 -16.74
C PHE A 275 -3.21 4.33 -16.14
N ASP A 276 -3.95 3.50 -16.87
CA ASP A 276 -5.14 2.81 -16.36
C ASP A 276 -4.79 1.91 -15.17
N GLU A 277 -3.72 1.13 -15.27
CA GLU A 277 -3.24 0.25 -14.20
C GLU A 277 -2.78 1.06 -12.97
N LEU A 278 -2.11 2.20 -13.18
CA LEU A 278 -1.71 3.10 -12.10
C LEU A 278 -2.91 3.75 -11.42
N GLU A 279 -3.93 4.17 -12.17
CA GLU A 279 -5.16 4.73 -11.61
C GLU A 279 -5.92 3.69 -10.80
N ALA A 280 -6.09 2.47 -11.34
CA ALA A 280 -6.72 1.37 -10.63
C ALA A 280 -5.98 1.04 -9.32
N ARG A 281 -4.65 0.96 -9.36
CA ARG A 281 -3.80 0.76 -8.17
C ARG A 281 -3.96 1.89 -7.16
N LEU A 282 -3.93 3.14 -7.59
CA LEU A 282 -4.04 4.30 -6.70
C LEU A 282 -5.42 4.37 -6.04
N ARG A 283 -6.49 4.04 -6.76
CA ARG A 283 -7.83 3.94 -6.18
C ARG A 283 -7.87 2.90 -5.06
N LEU A 284 -7.38 1.69 -5.33
CA LEU A 284 -7.32 0.62 -4.32
C LEU A 284 -6.48 1.01 -3.11
N ALA A 285 -5.36 1.71 -3.31
CA ALA A 285 -4.52 2.20 -2.21
C ALA A 285 -5.21 3.30 -1.39
N VAL A 286 -5.97 4.20 -2.03
CA VAL A 286 -6.77 5.22 -1.34
C VAL A 286 -7.91 4.59 -0.55
N ASP A 287 -8.60 3.61 -1.12
CA ASP A 287 -9.66 2.86 -0.45
C ASP A 287 -9.12 2.13 0.79
N GLU A 288 -7.98 1.45 0.66
CA GLU A 288 -7.29 0.80 1.79
C GLU A 288 -6.90 1.83 2.88
N GLN A 289 -6.32 2.97 2.50
CA GLN A 289 -5.96 4.01 3.47
C GLN A 289 -7.19 4.58 4.21
N ALA A 290 -8.31 4.75 3.51
CA ALA A 290 -9.56 5.20 4.10
C ALA A 290 -10.10 4.16 5.10
N LEU A 291 -10.05 2.87 4.75
CA LEU A 291 -10.43 1.77 5.64
C LEU A 291 -9.50 1.68 6.86
N ILE A 292 -8.19 1.81 6.69
CA ILE A 292 -7.23 1.84 7.80
C ILE A 292 -7.54 3.01 8.74
N ALA A 293 -7.85 4.20 8.21
CA ALA A 293 -8.22 5.36 9.00
C ALA A 293 -9.54 5.14 9.75
N ALA A 294 -10.55 4.55 9.11
CA ALA A 294 -11.82 4.18 9.74
C ALA A 294 -11.60 3.16 10.87
N GLY A 295 -10.80 2.12 10.62
CA GLY A 295 -10.45 1.09 11.60
C GLY A 295 -9.74 1.67 12.82
N ARG A 296 -8.83 2.64 12.62
CA ARG A 296 -8.21 3.40 13.72
C ARG A 296 -9.26 4.17 14.53
N GLY A 297 -10.23 4.81 13.85
CA GLY A 297 -11.35 5.47 14.50
C GLY A 297 -12.20 4.51 15.35
N HIS A 298 -12.52 3.33 14.83
CA HIS A 298 -13.24 2.28 15.56
C HIS A 298 -12.44 1.76 16.76
N HIS A 299 -11.13 1.58 16.62
CA HIS A 299 -10.26 1.14 17.71
C HIS A 299 -10.20 2.16 18.85
N VAL A 300 -10.04 3.46 18.54
CA VAL A 300 -10.06 4.52 19.56
C VAL A 300 -11.41 4.59 20.26
N ALA A 301 -12.52 4.46 19.52
CA ALA A 301 -13.86 4.43 20.10
C ALA A 301 -14.06 3.21 21.02
N LEU A 302 -13.56 2.03 20.64
CA LEU A 302 -13.58 0.83 21.47
C LEU A 302 -12.82 1.04 22.80
N LEU A 303 -11.60 1.59 22.73
CA LEU A 303 -10.81 1.85 23.94
C LEU A 303 -11.50 2.84 24.88
N ALA A 304 -12.23 3.82 24.35
CA ALA A 304 -13.02 4.75 25.15
C ALA A 304 -14.21 4.06 25.86
N GLU A 305 -14.89 3.11 25.19
CA GLU A 305 -15.95 2.32 25.84
C GLU A 305 -15.40 1.41 26.95
N LEU A 306 -14.21 0.84 26.73
CA LEU A 306 -13.53 0.01 27.73
C LEU A 306 -13.06 0.81 28.95
N ASP A 307 -12.56 2.04 28.77
CA ASP A 307 -12.24 2.96 29.88
C ASP A 307 -13.51 3.42 30.62
N GLY A 308 -14.61 3.62 29.87
CA GLY A 308 -15.93 3.89 30.44
C GLY A 308 -16.42 2.75 31.33
N LEU A 309 -16.28 1.50 30.87
CA LEU A 309 -16.58 0.31 31.68
C LEU A 309 -15.70 0.23 32.93
N ALA A 310 -14.38 0.44 32.80
CA ALA A 310 -13.48 0.42 33.94
C ALA A 310 -13.81 1.50 34.99
N THR A 311 -14.26 2.67 34.55
CA THR A 311 -14.74 3.74 35.42
C THR A 311 -16.03 3.33 36.15
N GLU A 312 -16.99 2.76 35.42
CA GLU A 312 -18.25 2.26 35.97
C GLU A 312 -18.03 1.16 37.02
N VAL A 313 -17.11 0.23 36.75
CA VAL A 313 -16.69 -0.82 37.69
C VAL A 313 -16.01 -0.20 38.92
N SER A 314 -15.10 0.77 38.75
CA SER A 314 -14.40 1.45 39.85
C SER A 314 -15.36 2.21 40.78
N GLU A 315 -16.29 2.96 40.22
CA GLU A 315 -17.32 3.68 40.98
C GLU A 315 -18.24 2.70 41.75
N GLY A 316 -18.60 1.58 41.12
CA GLY A 316 -19.34 0.50 41.77
C GLY A 316 -18.55 -0.16 42.92
N ALA A 317 -17.26 -0.45 42.69
CA ALA A 317 -16.37 -1.11 43.65
C ALA A 317 -16.04 -0.25 44.89
N GLY A 318 -15.86 1.06 44.71
CA GLY A 318 -15.60 2.01 45.80
C GLY A 318 -16.72 2.11 46.84
N THR A 319 -17.93 1.65 46.49
CA THR A 319 -19.05 1.54 47.43
C THR A 319 -19.10 0.22 48.18
N ARG A 320 -18.29 -0.79 47.78
CA ARG A 320 -18.37 -2.17 48.28
C ARG A 320 -17.14 -2.63 49.07
N SER A 321 -15.92 -2.26 48.66
CA SER A 321 -14.66 -2.67 49.33
C SER A 321 -13.42 -1.91 48.83
N ASP A 322 -12.44 -1.70 49.72
CA ASP A 322 -11.11 -1.12 49.39
C ASP A 322 -10.30 -2.01 48.43
N ASP A 323 -10.42 -3.35 48.54
CA ASP A 323 -9.69 -4.30 47.69
C ASP A 323 -10.22 -4.31 46.25
N ALA A 324 -11.54 -4.18 46.09
CA ALA A 324 -12.17 -4.09 44.76
C ALA A 324 -11.79 -2.78 44.05
N SER A 325 -11.61 -1.70 44.83
CA SER A 325 -11.17 -0.39 44.32
C SER A 325 -9.74 -0.45 43.77
N ALA A 326 -8.83 -1.12 44.49
CA ALA A 326 -7.44 -1.31 44.04
C ALA A 326 -7.33 -2.13 42.75
N GLN A 327 -8.20 -3.14 42.57
CA GLN A 327 -8.26 -3.93 41.33
C GLN A 327 -8.80 -3.11 40.15
N ALA A 328 -9.82 -2.28 40.36
CA ALA A 328 -10.35 -1.41 39.33
C ALA A 328 -9.31 -0.38 38.85
N ASP A 329 -8.55 0.21 39.77
CA ASP A 329 -7.46 1.13 39.43
C ASP A 329 -6.32 0.45 38.65
N ALA A 330 -5.99 -0.80 38.99
CA ALA A 330 -5.00 -1.59 38.24
C ALA A 330 -5.47 -1.91 36.81
N GLY A 331 -6.74 -2.31 36.64
CA GLY A 331 -7.34 -2.57 35.34
C GLY A 331 -7.37 -1.31 34.45
N ARG A 332 -7.74 -0.16 35.03
CA ARG A 332 -7.70 1.13 34.34
C ARG A 332 -6.29 1.52 33.91
N THR A 333 -5.30 1.30 34.78
CA THR A 333 -3.89 1.56 34.46
C THR A 333 -3.42 0.69 33.29
N ALA A 334 -3.80 -0.59 33.26
CA ALA A 334 -3.50 -1.49 32.15
C ALA A 334 -4.15 -1.04 30.84
N LEU A 335 -5.41 -0.59 30.86
CA LEU A 335 -6.11 -0.05 29.69
C LEU A 335 -5.43 1.21 29.14
N LEU A 336 -5.05 2.16 30.01
CA LEU A 336 -4.33 3.36 29.62
C LEU A 336 -3.00 3.04 28.93
N VAL A 337 -2.28 2.04 29.45
CA VAL A 337 -1.04 1.57 28.84
C VAL A 337 -1.27 0.97 27.45
N ILE A 338 -2.29 0.11 27.31
CA ILE A 338 -2.64 -0.50 26.02
C ILE A 338 -3.06 0.58 25.03
N ALA A 339 -3.82 1.58 25.47
CA ALA A 339 -4.22 2.71 24.63
C ALA A 339 -3.01 3.54 24.16
N VAL A 340 -2.06 3.84 25.05
CA VAL A 340 -0.83 4.56 24.69
C VAL A 340 0.03 3.75 23.72
N LEU A 341 0.21 2.44 23.96
CA LEU A 341 0.96 1.55 23.07
C LEU A 341 0.27 1.37 21.72
N GLY A 342 -1.06 1.29 21.69
CA GLY A 342 -1.82 1.16 20.47
C GLY A 342 -1.78 2.42 19.61
N VAL A 343 -1.89 3.60 20.22
CA VAL A 343 -1.72 4.88 19.52
C VAL A 343 -0.27 5.06 19.03
N ALA A 344 0.73 4.71 19.84
CA ALA A 344 2.13 4.83 19.45
C ALA A 344 2.54 3.81 18.36
N GLY A 345 2.09 2.55 18.48
CA GLY A 345 2.36 1.50 17.50
C GLY A 345 1.71 1.78 16.15
N THR A 346 0.49 2.33 16.15
CA THR A 346 -0.20 2.72 14.91
C THR A 346 0.37 3.97 14.25
N LEU A 347 0.95 4.91 15.01
CA LEU A 347 1.67 6.08 14.48
C LEU A 347 3.01 5.70 13.83
N VAL A 348 3.72 4.72 14.38
CA VAL A 348 5.01 4.25 13.84
C VAL A 348 4.83 3.37 12.60
N ALA A 349 3.73 2.62 12.50
CA ALA A 349 3.42 1.79 11.33
C ALA A 349 2.82 2.56 10.14
N GLY A 350 2.40 3.83 10.35
CA GLY A 350 1.80 4.69 9.32
C GLY A 350 2.72 5.78 8.76
N GLY A 351 4.01 5.78 9.14
CA GLY A 351 5.03 6.74 8.68
C GLY A 351 6.00 6.13 7.68
#